data_AF-A0A957M0H5-F1
#
_entry.id   AF-A0A957M0H5-F1
#
_cell.length_a   1.000
_cell.length_b   1.000
_cell.length_c   1.000
_cell.angle_alpha   90.00
_cell.angle_beta   90.00
_cell.angle_gamma   90.00
#
_symmetry.space_group_name_H-M   'P 1'
#
loop_
_entity.id
_entity.type
_entity.pdbx_description
1 polymer ?
#
loop_
_entity_poly.entity_id
_entity_poly.type
_entity_poly.pdbx_seq_one_letter_code
_entity_poly.pdbx_strand_id
1 'polypeptide(L)'
;MKRYATSLKNLADRTGIMSRLGLFVGLALLLAACGGVQPSDSPAPGTTDTAADAATPIPAEENDSGDVIEIAPADNAGELPAGDRPLATLEPEARNGYFTEAPDLTIDPAANYYATIATEKGDIVVQLFADRAPVTVNNFVFLANQGFYDNTTFHRVLDGFMAQAGDPTGTGTGGPGYQFQDEFTPGLTFDRPGLLAMANGGPSTNGSQFFITFAPTEWLDGYHTIFGEVISGNEVLAQLTRRDPTQNPTEPGDVITSIIIETRPESVLPTPTPLPPTPTPYAPTSLEGDRPLAELAPEERNAYFNAPPEMVIDAAADYRAILTTSKGDIELTLNAEEAPIAVNNFVVLVNLGFYDGLSITAIPDQALVFGSLTEDQASDVGYTFAPETGFEPARGSLAYVVLQPMPNEPPVSSGSQLLIALTDPPVETAQFYSFFGTVTDGDDVLDELTSDDIIESVTIVEE
;
A
#
# COMPACT_ATOMS: atom_id res chain seq x y z
N MET A 1 23.07 50.99 -34.33
CA MET A 1 22.45 49.80 -33.73
C MET A 1 23.31 48.57 -34.04
N LYS A 2 24.48 48.23 -33.47
CA LYS A 2 25.31 48.65 -32.32
C LYS A 2 24.59 48.82 -31.00
N ARG A 3 24.33 47.70 -30.33
CA ARG A 3 24.41 47.44 -28.88
C ARG A 3 23.83 46.04 -28.64
N TYR A 4 24.69 45.07 -28.33
CA TYR A 4 24.47 43.86 -27.52
C TYR A 4 25.61 42.88 -27.84
N ALA A 5 26.84 43.30 -27.51
CA ALA A 5 28.04 42.47 -27.55
C ALA A 5 29.12 43.12 -26.69
N THR A 6 28.85 43.39 -25.41
CA THR A 6 29.88 43.63 -24.39
C THR A 6 29.25 43.51 -23.00
N SER A 7 29.97 42.86 -22.08
CA SER A 7 29.73 42.78 -20.63
C SER A 7 29.04 41.52 -20.07
N LEU A 8 29.64 40.35 -20.32
CA LEU A 8 29.64 39.20 -19.39
C LEU A 8 31.06 38.62 -19.19
N LYS A 9 32.07 39.51 -19.25
CA LYS A 9 33.43 39.26 -18.73
C LYS A 9 33.70 40.34 -17.68
N ASN A 10 33.31 40.05 -16.45
CA ASN A 10 33.80 40.61 -15.18
C ASN A 10 32.71 40.47 -14.10
N LEU A 11 32.50 39.25 -13.62
CA LEU A 11 32.04 39.01 -12.25
C LEU A 11 32.52 37.62 -11.79
N ALA A 12 33.80 37.36 -12.06
CA ALA A 12 34.55 36.23 -11.53
C ALA A 12 35.76 36.80 -10.77
N ASP A 13 35.49 37.66 -9.80
CA ASP A 13 36.37 37.87 -8.64
C ASP A 13 35.68 38.81 -7.65
N ARG A 14 35.31 38.26 -6.49
CA ARG A 14 35.17 38.87 -5.14
C ARG A 14 33.95 38.33 -4.40
N THR A 15 34.25 37.93 -3.16
CA THR A 15 33.40 37.47 -2.06
C THR A 15 32.76 36.09 -2.24
N GLY A 16 33.40 35.09 -1.62
CA GLY A 16 32.83 33.77 -1.40
C GLY A 16 31.81 33.75 -0.25
N ILE A 17 31.27 32.53 -0.06
CA ILE A 17 30.37 32.04 0.99
C ILE A 17 28.91 31.85 0.52
N MET A 18 28.46 30.59 0.63
CA MET A 18 27.09 30.05 0.64
C MET A 18 26.32 29.92 -0.69
N SER A 19 26.26 28.68 -1.19
CA SER A 19 25.15 28.16 -1.99
C SER A 19 24.81 26.76 -1.48
N ARG A 20 23.66 26.64 -0.79
CA ARG A 20 22.93 25.39 -0.56
C ARG A 20 21.45 25.76 -0.36
N LEU A 21 20.71 25.80 -1.47
CA LEU A 21 19.26 25.70 -1.46
C LEU A 21 18.96 24.31 -2.03
N GLY A 22 18.63 23.37 -1.14
CA GLY A 22 18.28 21.99 -1.49
C GLY A 22 16.82 21.93 -1.91
N LEU A 23 16.59 21.68 -3.20
CA LEU A 23 15.33 21.26 -3.78
C LEU A 23 15.34 19.73 -3.78
N PHE A 24 14.37 19.10 -3.10
CA PHE A 24 14.23 17.65 -3.08
C PHE A 24 13.76 17.14 -4.46
N VAL A 25 14.63 16.38 -5.13
CA VAL A 25 14.26 15.51 -6.26
C VAL A 25 14.67 14.10 -5.85
N GLY A 26 13.68 13.22 -5.73
CA GLY A 26 13.88 11.80 -5.49
C GLY A 26 14.74 11.19 -6.59
N LEU A 27 15.90 10.65 -6.21
CA LEU A 27 16.83 10.02 -7.12
C LEU A 27 16.64 8.50 -7.08
N ALA A 28 16.05 7.98 -8.16
CA ALA A 28 16.03 6.55 -8.48
C ALA A 28 17.47 6.03 -8.64
N LEU A 29 17.81 4.97 -7.90
CA LEU A 29 19.09 4.27 -8.03
C LEU A 29 19.11 3.41 -9.29
N LEU A 30 19.90 3.82 -10.27
CA LEU A 30 20.49 2.94 -11.29
C LEU A 30 21.80 2.39 -10.73
N LEU A 31 21.96 1.06 -10.68
CA LEU A 31 23.28 0.42 -10.54
C LEU A 31 23.47 -0.59 -11.68
N ALA A 32 24.34 -0.21 -12.63
CA ALA A 32 25.01 -1.12 -13.54
C ALA A 32 26.50 -1.16 -13.19
N ALA A 33 27.04 -2.38 -13.26
CA ALA A 33 28.32 -2.86 -12.75
C ALA A 33 29.59 -2.29 -13.44
N CYS A 34 30.74 -2.44 -12.77
CA CYS A 34 31.90 -3.23 -13.26
C CYS A 34 33.11 -3.17 -12.30
N GLY A 35 33.78 -4.31 -12.09
CA GLY A 35 35.16 -4.39 -11.58
C GLY A 35 35.48 -5.66 -10.80
N GLY A 36 35.91 -6.71 -11.51
CA GLY A 36 36.13 -8.06 -10.95
C GLY A 36 37.43 -8.29 -10.19
N VAL A 37 37.46 -9.43 -9.48
CA VAL A 37 38.67 -10.16 -9.07
C VAL A 37 38.37 -11.67 -9.15
N GLN A 38 39.32 -12.43 -9.72
CA GLN A 38 39.30 -13.87 -10.00
C GLN A 38 39.74 -14.73 -8.78
N PRO A 39 39.69 -16.09 -8.86
CA PRO A 39 39.36 -16.98 -7.75
C PRO A 39 40.58 -17.57 -7.01
N SER A 40 40.34 -18.13 -5.82
CA SER A 40 41.30 -19.01 -5.13
C SER A 40 40.65 -20.27 -4.56
N ASP A 41 41.01 -21.40 -5.18
CA ASP A 41 41.18 -22.78 -4.70
C ASP A 41 40.51 -23.28 -3.40
N SER A 42 39.79 -24.39 -3.55
CA SER A 42 39.38 -25.33 -2.48
C SER A 42 40.58 -26.01 -1.78
N PRO A 43 40.36 -26.70 -0.66
CA PRO A 43 40.06 -28.13 -0.80
C PRO A 43 39.00 -28.67 0.20
N ALA A 44 38.28 -29.71 -0.24
CA ALA A 44 37.55 -30.64 0.64
C ALA A 44 38.53 -31.45 1.51
N PRO A 45 38.09 -32.04 2.64
CA PRO A 45 37.66 -33.44 2.55
C PRO A 45 36.60 -33.87 3.60
N GLY A 46 36.01 -35.06 3.41
CA GLY A 46 35.61 -35.92 4.54
C GLY A 46 34.23 -36.56 4.43
N THR A 47 34.12 -37.63 3.65
CA THR A 47 33.07 -38.65 3.79
C THR A 47 33.28 -39.47 5.08
N THR A 48 32.26 -39.58 5.93
CA THR A 48 32.07 -40.78 6.78
C THR A 48 30.59 -41.09 6.92
N ASP A 49 30.29 -42.28 6.43
CA ASP A 49 29.08 -43.08 6.52
C ASP A 49 28.79 -43.48 7.98
N THR A 50 27.55 -43.36 8.46
CA THR A 50 27.01 -44.22 9.52
C THR A 50 25.49 -44.29 9.42
N ALA A 51 25.00 -45.52 9.30
CA ALA A 51 23.62 -45.91 9.11
C ALA A 51 22.75 -45.79 10.37
N ALA A 52 21.47 -45.55 10.10
CA ALA A 52 20.27 -46.15 10.70
C ALA A 52 20.20 -46.37 12.22
N ASP A 53 19.20 -45.75 12.84
CA ASP A 53 18.35 -46.46 13.78
C ASP A 53 16.87 -46.18 13.45
N ALA A 54 16.08 -47.24 13.58
CA ALA A 54 14.72 -47.39 13.11
C ALA A 54 13.73 -47.13 14.25
N ALA A 55 12.64 -46.42 13.94
CA ALA A 55 11.41 -46.50 14.73
C ALA A 55 10.28 -47.01 13.83
N THR A 56 9.67 -48.08 14.30
CA THR A 56 8.63 -48.92 13.68
C THR A 56 7.28 -48.18 13.63
N PRO A 57 6.34 -48.60 12.76
CA PRO A 57 5.16 -47.83 12.36
C PRO A 57 3.98 -48.00 13.33
N ILE A 58 3.19 -46.95 13.47
CA ILE A 58 1.88 -46.97 14.14
C ILE A 58 0.82 -47.50 13.15
N PRO A 59 -0.14 -48.36 13.57
CA PRO A 59 -1.05 -49.04 12.66
C PRO A 59 -2.12 -48.11 12.10
N ALA A 60 -2.50 -48.36 10.84
CA ALA A 60 -3.69 -47.82 10.21
C ALA A 60 -4.95 -48.44 10.84
N GLU A 61 -5.88 -47.61 11.27
CA GLU A 61 -7.29 -48.01 11.40
C GLU A 61 -8.10 -47.37 10.26
N GLU A 62 -8.88 -48.22 9.60
CA GLU A 62 -9.87 -47.89 8.58
C GLU A 62 -11.09 -47.21 9.22
N ASN A 63 -11.49 -46.09 8.63
CA ASN A 63 -12.85 -45.56 8.60
C ASN A 63 -13.02 -44.89 7.23
N ASP A 64 -13.42 -45.66 6.22
CA ASP A 64 -14.82 -45.82 5.79
C ASP A 64 -15.46 -44.49 5.35
N SER A 65 -15.36 -44.27 4.03
CA SER A 65 -16.40 -43.73 3.13
C SER A 65 -17.03 -42.36 3.41
N GLY A 66 -16.77 -41.42 2.49
CA GLY A 66 -17.78 -40.44 2.07
C GLY A 66 -17.34 -38.98 2.06
N ASP A 67 -16.51 -38.59 1.10
CA ASP A 67 -16.73 -37.47 0.15
C ASP A 67 -15.39 -37.00 -0.41
N VAL A 68 -14.98 -37.66 -1.50
CA VAL A 68 -13.99 -37.09 -2.41
C VAL A 68 -14.77 -36.06 -3.22
N ILE A 69 -14.53 -34.77 -3.00
CA ILE A 69 -15.03 -33.72 -3.89
C ILE A 69 -14.26 -33.88 -5.22
N GLU A 70 -14.86 -34.65 -6.11
CA GLU A 70 -14.46 -34.77 -7.50
C GLU A 70 -14.76 -33.42 -8.17
N ILE A 71 -13.72 -32.61 -8.40
CA ILE A 71 -13.84 -31.40 -9.21
C ILE A 71 -14.15 -31.87 -10.63
N ALA A 72 -15.42 -31.77 -11.01
CA ALA A 72 -15.90 -32.09 -12.35
C ALA A 72 -15.16 -31.21 -13.38
N PRO A 73 -14.86 -31.75 -14.58
CA PRO A 73 -14.35 -30.93 -15.67
C PRO A 73 -15.37 -29.83 -15.98
N ALA A 74 -14.86 -28.64 -16.34
CA ALA A 74 -15.62 -27.43 -16.63
C ALA A 74 -16.54 -27.60 -17.86
N ASP A 75 -17.61 -28.36 -17.71
CA ASP A 75 -18.70 -28.50 -18.66
C ASP A 75 -19.99 -28.16 -17.93
N ASN A 76 -20.22 -26.85 -17.76
CA ASN A 76 -21.50 -26.15 -17.79
C ASN A 76 -21.20 -24.67 -17.50
N ALA A 77 -20.63 -24.01 -18.50
CA ALA A 77 -20.61 -22.56 -18.56
C ALA A 77 -22.06 -22.07 -18.46
N GLY A 78 -22.40 -21.45 -17.33
CA GLY A 78 -23.58 -20.60 -17.25
C GLY A 78 -23.39 -19.46 -18.24
N GLU A 79 -24.05 -19.57 -19.38
CA GLU A 79 -23.99 -18.64 -20.49
C GLU A 79 -24.51 -17.25 -20.05
N LEU A 80 -23.59 -16.36 -19.67
CA LEU A 80 -23.77 -14.92 -19.82
C LEU A 80 -23.70 -14.63 -21.33
N PRO A 81 -24.58 -13.77 -21.89
CA PRO A 81 -24.81 -13.70 -23.32
C PRO A 81 -23.53 -13.31 -24.08
N ALA A 82 -23.13 -14.15 -25.02
CA ALA A 82 -22.12 -13.81 -26.00
C ALA A 82 -22.55 -12.62 -26.87
N GLY A 83 -21.68 -11.62 -27.01
CA GLY A 83 -21.77 -10.55 -28.01
C GLY A 83 -22.02 -9.18 -27.37
N ASP A 84 -21.02 -8.41 -26.98
CA ASP A 84 -19.75 -8.21 -27.65
C ASP A 84 -18.67 -7.91 -26.60
N ARG A 85 -17.51 -8.57 -26.68
CA ARG A 85 -16.27 -8.11 -26.04
C ARG A 85 -15.60 -7.21 -27.07
N PRO A 86 -16.02 -5.93 -27.22
CA PRO A 86 -15.78 -5.15 -28.43
C PRO A 86 -14.28 -4.97 -28.74
N LEU A 87 -13.46 -4.91 -27.70
CA LEU A 87 -12.02 -4.73 -27.85
C LEU A 87 -11.29 -6.00 -28.24
N ALA A 88 -11.87 -7.19 -28.01
CA ALA A 88 -11.25 -8.47 -28.36
C ALA A 88 -10.91 -8.59 -29.86
N THR A 89 -11.64 -7.86 -30.71
CA THR A 89 -11.41 -7.81 -32.16
C THR A 89 -10.27 -6.88 -32.59
N LEU A 90 -9.84 -5.98 -31.70
CA LEU A 90 -8.71 -5.08 -31.93
C LEU A 90 -7.40 -5.78 -31.55
N GLU A 91 -6.32 -5.46 -32.24
CA GLU A 91 -4.97 -5.85 -31.79
C GLU A 91 -4.68 -5.22 -30.42
N PRO A 92 -4.00 -5.92 -29.49
CA PRO A 92 -3.72 -5.42 -28.14
C PRO A 92 -3.16 -3.99 -28.13
N GLU A 93 -2.15 -3.69 -28.95
CA GLU A 93 -1.51 -2.36 -28.99
C GLU A 93 -2.50 -1.22 -29.32
N ALA A 94 -3.53 -1.48 -30.13
CA ALA A 94 -4.55 -0.50 -30.48
C ALA A 94 -5.50 -0.15 -29.31
N ARG A 95 -5.45 -0.93 -28.22
CA ARG A 95 -6.22 -0.69 -26.99
C ARG A 95 -5.44 0.15 -25.97
N ASN A 96 -4.18 0.46 -26.23
CA ASN A 96 -3.38 1.30 -25.34
C ASN A 96 -3.98 2.72 -25.29
N GLY A 97 -4.37 3.16 -24.09
CA GLY A 97 -5.02 4.46 -23.90
C GLY A 97 -6.42 4.56 -24.50
N TYR A 98 -7.14 3.44 -24.63
CA TYR A 98 -8.44 3.41 -25.30
C TYR A 98 -9.54 4.18 -24.56
N PHE A 99 -9.49 4.19 -23.23
CA PHE A 99 -10.48 4.84 -22.37
C PHE A 99 -9.96 6.20 -21.88
N THR A 100 -10.88 7.13 -21.63
CA THR A 100 -10.56 8.48 -21.13
C THR A 100 -10.77 8.63 -19.62
N GLU A 101 -11.55 7.74 -19.01
CA GLU A 101 -11.90 7.77 -17.59
C GLU A 101 -12.14 6.35 -17.08
N ALA A 102 -12.00 6.18 -15.76
CA ALA A 102 -12.28 4.92 -15.07
C ALA A 102 -13.78 4.59 -15.12
N PRO A 103 -14.15 3.30 -15.16
CA PRO A 103 -15.56 2.90 -15.19
C PRO A 103 -16.26 3.19 -13.87
N ASP A 104 -17.55 3.55 -13.94
CA ASP A 104 -18.41 3.65 -12.76
C ASP A 104 -18.48 2.31 -12.01
N LEU A 105 -18.65 2.37 -10.69
CA LEU A 105 -18.83 1.18 -9.85
C LEU A 105 -20.18 0.51 -10.16
N THR A 106 -20.14 -0.68 -10.76
CA THR A 106 -21.34 -1.43 -11.19
C THR A 106 -21.43 -2.84 -10.62
N ILE A 107 -20.33 -3.38 -10.11
CA ILE A 107 -20.33 -4.67 -9.42
C ILE A 107 -21.06 -4.58 -8.07
N ASP A 108 -21.48 -5.73 -7.55
CA ASP A 108 -21.96 -5.88 -6.17
C ASP A 108 -20.77 -6.29 -5.28
N PRO A 109 -20.24 -5.41 -4.40
CA PRO A 109 -19.11 -5.74 -3.53
C PRO A 109 -19.34 -6.96 -2.63
N ALA A 110 -20.59 -7.35 -2.37
CA ALA A 110 -20.93 -8.51 -1.56
C ALA A 110 -20.95 -9.84 -2.35
N ALA A 111 -20.81 -9.81 -3.68
CA ALA A 111 -20.81 -11.00 -4.51
C ALA A 111 -19.42 -11.63 -4.65
N ASN A 112 -19.36 -12.96 -4.80
CA ASN A 112 -18.11 -13.66 -5.04
C ASN A 112 -17.80 -13.69 -6.53
N TYR A 113 -16.85 -12.86 -6.96
CA TYR A 113 -16.35 -12.84 -8.33
C TYR A 113 -15.15 -13.76 -8.51
N TYR A 114 -15.10 -14.42 -9.66
CA TYR A 114 -14.01 -15.29 -10.07
C TYR A 114 -13.57 -14.87 -11.46
N ALA A 115 -12.26 -14.92 -11.70
CA ALA A 115 -11.71 -14.71 -13.03
C ALA A 115 -10.92 -15.94 -13.47
N THR A 116 -11.22 -16.42 -14.67
CA THR A 116 -10.44 -17.44 -15.35
C THR A 116 -9.53 -16.75 -16.35
N ILE A 117 -8.24 -16.69 -16.04
CA ILE A 117 -7.19 -16.18 -16.91
C ILE A 117 -6.72 -17.34 -17.79
N ALA A 118 -7.29 -17.45 -18.99
CA ALA A 118 -6.97 -18.50 -19.94
C ALA A 118 -5.68 -18.16 -20.69
N THR A 119 -4.65 -19.00 -20.58
CA THR A 119 -3.35 -18.79 -21.23
C THR A 119 -3.04 -19.92 -22.22
N GLU A 120 -2.02 -19.75 -23.05
CA GLU A 120 -1.53 -20.85 -23.90
C GLU A 120 -0.91 -22.03 -23.10
N LYS A 121 -0.65 -21.84 -21.80
CA LYS A 121 -0.13 -22.86 -20.88
C LYS A 121 -1.22 -23.55 -20.07
N GLY A 122 -2.47 -23.10 -20.17
CA GLY A 122 -3.60 -23.55 -19.35
C GLY A 122 -4.26 -22.39 -18.61
N ASP A 123 -5.18 -22.72 -17.71
CA ASP A 123 -6.00 -21.74 -17.02
C ASP A 123 -5.50 -21.46 -15.60
N ILE A 124 -5.51 -20.18 -15.23
CA ILE A 124 -5.29 -19.73 -13.85
C ILE A 124 -6.62 -19.16 -13.36
N VAL A 125 -7.18 -19.73 -12.30
CA VAL A 125 -8.45 -19.28 -11.72
C VAL A 125 -8.15 -18.52 -10.45
N VAL A 126 -8.66 -17.30 -10.36
CA VAL A 126 -8.55 -16.43 -9.19
C VAL A 126 -9.93 -16.16 -8.61
N GLN A 127 -10.02 -16.09 -7.28
CA GLN A 127 -11.14 -15.48 -6.59
C GLN A 127 -10.79 -14.01 -6.33
N LEU A 128 -11.71 -13.09 -6.66
CA LEU A 128 -11.52 -11.66 -6.50
C LEU A 128 -12.10 -11.17 -5.16
N PHE A 129 -11.44 -10.20 -4.53
CA PHE A 129 -11.81 -9.64 -3.24
C PHE A 129 -12.65 -8.36 -3.40
N ALA A 130 -13.87 -8.51 -3.93
CA ALA A 130 -14.77 -7.39 -4.20
C ALA A 130 -15.19 -6.62 -2.93
N ASP A 131 -15.18 -7.30 -1.78
CA ASP A 131 -15.43 -6.75 -0.45
C ASP A 131 -14.30 -5.85 0.07
N ARG A 132 -13.08 -6.05 -0.43
CA ARG A 132 -11.83 -5.44 0.06
C ARG A 132 -11.28 -4.37 -0.88
N ALA A 133 -11.42 -4.60 -2.18
CA ALA A 133 -10.95 -3.69 -3.23
C ALA A 133 -12.04 -3.50 -4.31
N PRO A 134 -13.22 -2.94 -3.95
CA PRO A 134 -14.36 -2.83 -4.85
C PRO A 134 -14.07 -2.03 -6.13
N VAL A 135 -13.30 -0.96 -6.06
CA VAL A 135 -12.96 -0.13 -7.23
C VAL A 135 -12.03 -0.90 -8.17
N THR A 136 -11.04 -1.59 -7.61
CA THR A 136 -10.07 -2.39 -8.35
C THR A 136 -10.72 -3.60 -9.02
N VAL A 137 -11.55 -4.33 -8.28
CA VAL A 137 -12.30 -5.47 -8.84
C VAL A 137 -13.27 -4.98 -9.92
N ASN A 138 -13.94 -3.85 -9.73
CA ASN A 138 -14.81 -3.26 -10.75
C ASN A 138 -14.04 -2.93 -12.03
N ASN A 139 -12.88 -2.28 -11.90
CA ASN A 139 -11.99 -1.97 -13.01
C ASN A 139 -11.56 -3.23 -13.78
N PHE A 140 -11.06 -4.23 -13.05
CA PHE A 140 -10.59 -5.49 -13.65
C PHE A 140 -11.72 -6.24 -14.37
N VAL A 141 -12.90 -6.36 -13.73
CA VAL A 141 -14.09 -6.99 -14.30
C VAL A 141 -14.57 -6.25 -15.56
N PHE A 142 -14.62 -4.91 -15.51
CA PHE A 142 -14.97 -4.10 -16.66
C PHE A 142 -14.02 -4.36 -17.84
N LEU A 143 -12.71 -4.24 -17.63
CA LEU A 143 -11.71 -4.42 -18.69
C LEU A 143 -11.75 -5.85 -19.27
N ALA A 144 -11.91 -6.88 -18.43
CA ALA A 144 -12.07 -8.26 -18.86
C ALA A 144 -13.31 -8.46 -19.75
N ASN A 145 -14.45 -7.89 -19.34
CA ASN A 145 -15.71 -7.94 -20.10
C ASN A 145 -15.64 -7.16 -21.42
N GLN A 146 -14.82 -6.10 -21.50
CA GLN A 146 -14.58 -5.40 -22.77
C GLN A 146 -13.67 -6.20 -23.73
N GLY A 147 -13.00 -7.25 -23.26
CA GLY A 147 -11.97 -7.97 -24.02
C GLY A 147 -10.63 -7.25 -24.06
N PHE A 148 -10.37 -6.34 -23.12
CA PHE A 148 -9.16 -5.53 -23.08
C PHE A 148 -7.88 -6.38 -22.94
N TYR A 149 -7.96 -7.44 -22.14
CA TYR A 149 -6.83 -8.34 -21.83
C TYR A 149 -6.56 -9.42 -22.88
N ASP A 150 -7.44 -9.58 -23.88
CA ASP A 150 -7.35 -10.67 -24.85
C ASP A 150 -6.10 -10.53 -25.72
N ASN A 151 -5.33 -11.60 -25.82
CA ASN A 151 -4.05 -11.66 -26.53
C ASN A 151 -2.97 -10.70 -25.97
N THR A 152 -3.14 -10.17 -24.75
CA THR A 152 -2.03 -9.53 -24.02
C THR A 152 -1.07 -10.59 -23.49
N THR A 153 0.10 -10.17 -22.97
CA THR A 153 1.12 -11.12 -22.50
C THR A 153 1.46 -10.91 -21.03
N PHE A 154 1.91 -11.99 -20.39
CA PHE A 154 2.76 -11.91 -19.21
C PHE A 154 4.13 -11.35 -19.66
N HIS A 155 4.22 -10.03 -19.73
CA HIS A 155 5.35 -9.33 -20.32
C HIS A 155 6.58 -9.32 -19.41
N ARG A 156 6.40 -9.55 -18.10
CA ARG A 156 7.50 -9.63 -17.11
C ARG A 156 7.20 -10.75 -16.12
N VAL A 157 8.08 -11.75 -16.05
CA VAL A 157 7.94 -12.92 -15.16
C VAL A 157 9.28 -13.17 -14.48
N LEU A 158 9.38 -12.79 -13.22
CA LEU A 158 10.61 -12.86 -12.44
C LEU A 158 10.55 -14.04 -11.46
N ASP A 159 11.53 -14.93 -11.57
CA ASP A 159 11.58 -16.13 -10.74
C ASP A 159 11.68 -15.77 -9.25
N GLY A 160 10.90 -16.46 -8.42
CA GLY A 160 10.82 -16.19 -6.98
C GLY A 160 10.16 -14.87 -6.60
N PHE A 161 9.61 -14.12 -7.57
CA PHE A 161 8.96 -12.84 -7.30
C PHE A 161 7.52 -12.81 -7.81
N MET A 162 7.29 -12.57 -9.11
CA MET A 162 5.94 -12.40 -9.65
C MET A 162 5.85 -12.62 -11.17
N ALA A 163 4.62 -12.80 -11.65
CA ALA A 163 4.24 -12.72 -13.06
C ALA A 163 3.32 -11.51 -13.30
N GLN A 164 3.79 -10.53 -14.08
CA GLN A 164 3.10 -9.29 -14.41
C GLN A 164 2.55 -9.29 -15.84
N ALA A 165 1.31 -8.82 -15.98
CA ALA A 165 0.54 -8.78 -17.22
C ALA A 165 -0.35 -7.53 -17.28
N GLY A 166 -1.30 -7.51 -18.22
CA GLY A 166 -2.30 -6.45 -18.35
C GLY A 166 -1.85 -5.20 -19.10
N ASP A 167 -0.66 -5.23 -19.73
CA ASP A 167 -0.20 -4.20 -20.64
C ASP A 167 -0.60 -4.54 -22.09
N PRO A 168 -1.46 -3.73 -22.76
CA PRO A 168 -1.83 -3.92 -24.16
C PRO A 168 -0.65 -3.86 -25.15
N THR A 169 0.43 -3.17 -24.81
CA THR A 169 1.63 -3.02 -25.63
C THR A 169 2.68 -4.08 -25.35
N GLY A 170 2.61 -4.73 -24.18
CA GLY A 170 3.61 -5.69 -23.71
C GLY A 170 4.98 -5.10 -23.38
N THR A 171 5.11 -3.76 -23.26
CA THR A 171 6.39 -3.09 -22.95
C THR A 171 6.60 -2.84 -21.46
N GLY A 172 5.56 -3.00 -20.64
CA GLY A 172 5.49 -2.63 -19.23
C GLY A 172 5.02 -1.19 -18.99
N THR A 173 4.70 -0.43 -20.04
CA THR A 173 4.37 1.02 -19.93
C THR A 173 2.98 1.38 -20.46
N GLY A 174 2.25 0.43 -21.06
CA GLY A 174 0.90 0.69 -21.55
C GLY A 174 -0.17 0.59 -20.46
N GLY A 175 -1.39 0.97 -20.82
CA GLY A 175 -2.51 0.99 -19.88
C GLY A 175 -3.85 1.31 -20.54
N PRO A 176 -4.92 1.46 -19.75
CA PRO A 176 -6.27 1.64 -20.26
C PRO A 176 -6.54 3.09 -20.69
N GLY A 177 -5.72 4.05 -20.25
CA GLY A 177 -5.84 5.48 -20.56
C GLY A 177 -6.28 6.37 -19.40
N TYR A 178 -6.52 5.76 -18.24
CA TYR A 178 -6.79 6.42 -16.97
C TYR A 178 -5.99 5.77 -15.83
N GLN A 179 -6.02 6.41 -14.68
CA GLN A 179 -5.46 5.93 -13.42
C GLN A 179 -6.49 6.06 -12.29
N PHE A 180 -6.38 5.24 -11.24
CA PHE A 180 -7.23 5.30 -10.05
C PHE A 180 -6.46 4.97 -8.76
N GLN A 181 -7.09 5.28 -7.62
CA GLN A 181 -6.52 5.17 -6.27
C GLN A 181 -6.19 3.73 -5.86
N ASP A 182 -5.33 3.58 -4.85
CA ASP A 182 -5.08 2.31 -4.17
C ASP A 182 -6.18 1.96 -3.15
N GLU A 183 -6.40 0.67 -2.91
CA GLU A 183 -7.29 0.13 -1.87
C GLU A 183 -6.52 -0.87 -1.01
N PHE A 184 -6.25 -0.50 0.25
CA PHE A 184 -5.56 -1.37 1.19
C PHE A 184 -6.53 -1.89 2.24
N THR A 185 -6.53 -3.21 2.44
CA THR A 185 -7.35 -3.85 3.48
C THR A 185 -6.46 -4.34 4.61
N PRO A 186 -6.76 -3.98 5.88
CA PRO A 186 -6.02 -4.46 7.04
C PRO A 186 -5.98 -5.99 7.11
N GLY A 187 -4.82 -6.55 7.45
CA GLY A 187 -4.60 -8.00 7.48
C GLY A 187 -4.55 -8.69 6.12
N LEU A 188 -4.72 -7.95 5.01
CA LEU A 188 -4.46 -8.44 3.66
C LEU A 188 -3.07 -7.94 3.21
N THR A 189 -2.07 -8.79 3.42
CA THR A 189 -0.66 -8.51 3.11
C THR A 189 -0.10 -9.54 2.12
N PHE A 190 1.08 -9.27 1.59
CA PHE A 190 1.83 -10.14 0.69
C PHE A 190 2.56 -11.27 1.45
N ASP A 191 1.84 -11.98 2.32
CA ASP A 191 2.37 -13.01 3.22
C ASP A 191 2.53 -14.40 2.56
N ARG A 192 2.02 -14.57 1.34
CA ARG A 192 1.99 -15.87 0.65
C ARG A 192 2.02 -15.74 -0.88
N PRO A 193 2.42 -16.81 -1.60
CA PRO A 193 2.31 -16.86 -3.06
C PRO A 193 0.85 -16.89 -3.53
N GLY A 194 0.64 -16.56 -4.81
CA GLY A 194 -0.67 -16.65 -5.45
C GLY A 194 -1.56 -15.44 -5.24
N LEU A 195 -1.06 -14.35 -4.66
CA LEU A 195 -1.83 -13.11 -4.49
C LEU A 195 -1.82 -12.32 -5.80
N LEU A 196 -3.01 -11.85 -6.21
CA LEU A 196 -3.23 -11.02 -7.38
C LEU A 196 -3.32 -9.55 -6.94
N ALA A 197 -2.47 -8.70 -7.51
CA ALA A 197 -2.38 -7.30 -7.13
C ALA A 197 -2.15 -6.37 -8.33
N MET A 198 -2.49 -5.09 -8.16
CA MET A 198 -2.31 -4.06 -9.20
C MET A 198 -0.84 -3.64 -9.31
N ALA A 199 -0.32 -3.60 -10.53
CA ALA A 199 0.93 -2.92 -10.82
C ALA A 199 0.65 -1.42 -10.98
N ASN A 200 1.48 -0.59 -10.36
CA ASN A 200 1.38 0.87 -10.42
C ASN A 200 2.78 1.50 -10.60
N GLY A 201 2.82 2.79 -10.93
CA GLY A 201 4.03 3.60 -11.04
C GLY A 201 4.29 4.47 -9.81
N GLY A 202 3.60 4.20 -8.70
CA GLY A 202 3.50 5.04 -7.51
C GLY A 202 2.06 5.14 -7.00
N PRO A 203 1.84 5.80 -5.84
CA PRO A 203 0.53 5.91 -5.22
C PRO A 203 -0.54 6.45 -6.18
N SER A 204 -1.72 5.85 -6.16
CA SER A 204 -2.90 6.23 -6.95
C SER A 204 -2.70 6.22 -8.47
N THR A 205 -1.82 5.34 -8.96
CA THR A 205 -1.56 5.18 -10.41
C THR A 205 -1.97 3.81 -10.95
N ASN A 206 -2.94 3.15 -10.30
CA ASN A 206 -3.48 1.87 -10.78
C ASN A 206 -4.16 2.04 -12.14
N GLY A 207 -3.97 1.07 -13.04
CA GLY A 207 -4.53 1.09 -14.38
C GLY A 207 -5.07 -0.28 -14.79
N SER A 208 -4.48 -0.90 -15.81
CA SER A 208 -4.87 -2.24 -16.28
C SER A 208 -3.88 -3.33 -15.89
N GLN A 209 -2.64 -2.95 -15.57
CA GLN A 209 -1.57 -3.90 -15.30
C GLN A 209 -1.74 -4.53 -13.91
N PHE A 210 -1.51 -5.84 -13.83
CA PHE A 210 -1.60 -6.61 -12.60
C PHE A 210 -0.45 -7.60 -12.53
N PHE A 211 -0.18 -8.14 -11.35
CA PHE A 211 0.77 -9.23 -11.16
C PHE A 211 0.25 -10.29 -10.20
N ILE A 212 0.78 -11.50 -10.32
CA ILE A 212 0.53 -12.63 -9.42
C ILE A 212 1.85 -13.01 -8.74
N THR A 213 1.88 -13.10 -7.41
CA THR A 213 3.09 -13.42 -6.65
C THR A 213 3.47 -14.91 -6.73
N PHE A 214 4.77 -15.20 -6.78
CA PHE A 214 5.32 -16.56 -6.66
C PHE A 214 5.81 -16.91 -5.25
N ALA A 215 5.92 -15.91 -4.37
CA ALA A 215 6.42 -16.01 -3.01
C ALA A 215 5.82 -14.89 -2.14
N PRO A 216 6.00 -14.91 -0.81
CA PRO A 216 5.76 -13.73 0.02
C PRO A 216 6.61 -12.54 -0.45
N THR A 217 6.00 -11.37 -0.52
CA THR A 217 6.61 -10.13 -1.02
C THR A 217 6.23 -8.94 -0.14
N GLU A 218 6.46 -9.06 1.17
CA GLU A 218 6.06 -8.09 2.21
C GLU A 218 6.51 -6.65 1.94
N TRP A 219 7.61 -6.44 1.19
CA TRP A 219 8.06 -5.11 0.77
C TRP A 219 7.10 -4.39 -0.22
N LEU A 220 6.04 -5.07 -0.66
CA LEU A 220 4.97 -4.49 -1.49
C LEU A 220 3.74 -4.08 -0.65
N ASP A 221 3.69 -4.42 0.64
CA ASP A 221 2.59 -4.08 1.54
C ASP A 221 2.44 -2.56 1.65
N GLY A 222 1.20 -2.06 1.53
CA GLY A 222 0.92 -0.62 1.52
C GLY A 222 1.32 0.12 0.23
N TYR A 223 1.87 -0.59 -0.77
CA TYR A 223 2.24 -0.01 -2.07
C TYR A 223 1.37 -0.51 -3.22
N HIS A 224 0.79 -1.71 -3.11
CA HIS A 224 0.01 -2.34 -4.19
C HIS A 224 -1.31 -2.90 -3.67
N THR A 225 -2.40 -2.61 -4.38
CA THR A 225 -3.74 -3.12 -4.05
C THR A 225 -3.81 -4.62 -4.33
N ILE A 226 -3.97 -5.44 -3.28
CA ILE A 226 -4.28 -6.88 -3.40
C ILE A 226 -5.79 -7.01 -3.63
N PHE A 227 -6.17 -7.62 -4.75
CA PHE A 227 -7.59 -7.72 -5.15
C PHE A 227 -8.03 -9.12 -5.53
N GLY A 228 -7.19 -10.13 -5.34
CA GLY A 228 -7.60 -11.53 -5.48
C GLY A 228 -6.52 -12.52 -5.08
N GLU A 229 -6.85 -13.81 -5.19
CA GLU A 229 -5.95 -14.92 -4.88
C GLU A 229 -6.22 -16.10 -5.82
N VAL A 230 -5.15 -16.77 -6.26
CA VAL A 230 -5.19 -17.96 -7.10
C VAL A 230 -5.77 -19.13 -6.32
N ILE A 231 -6.85 -19.70 -6.84
CA ILE A 231 -7.53 -20.87 -6.26
C ILE A 231 -7.29 -22.16 -7.06
N SER A 232 -6.84 -22.04 -8.32
CA SER A 232 -6.52 -23.16 -9.20
C SER A 232 -5.56 -22.71 -10.30
N GLY A 233 -4.70 -23.61 -10.78
CA GLY A 233 -3.73 -23.31 -11.84
C GLY A 233 -2.37 -22.82 -11.33
N ASN A 234 -1.99 -23.15 -10.09
CA ASN A 234 -0.66 -22.85 -9.55
C ASN A 234 0.46 -23.54 -10.38
N GLU A 235 0.17 -24.72 -10.92
CA GLU A 235 1.04 -25.43 -11.84
C GLU A 235 1.20 -24.73 -13.20
N VAL A 236 0.17 -24.05 -13.68
CA VAL A 236 0.22 -23.24 -14.91
C VAL A 236 1.03 -21.98 -14.66
N LEU A 237 0.76 -21.31 -13.53
CA LEU A 237 1.50 -20.14 -13.06
C LEU A 237 3.01 -20.44 -12.93
N ALA A 238 3.37 -21.60 -12.41
CA ALA A 238 4.77 -22.06 -12.32
C ALA A 238 5.41 -22.39 -13.68
N GLN A 239 4.62 -22.69 -14.71
CA GLN A 239 5.08 -22.98 -16.07
C GLN A 239 5.23 -21.75 -16.95
N LEU A 240 4.82 -20.56 -16.48
CA LEU A 240 5.03 -19.31 -17.21
C LEU A 240 6.53 -19.08 -17.45
N THR A 241 6.83 -18.76 -18.70
CA THR A 241 8.15 -18.46 -19.24
C THR A 241 8.76 -17.30 -18.47
N ARG A 242 9.87 -17.56 -17.75
CA ARG A 242 10.63 -16.52 -17.05
C ARG A 242 11.16 -15.50 -18.06
N ARG A 243 10.91 -14.23 -17.80
CA ARG A 243 11.26 -13.12 -18.68
C ARG A 243 11.51 -11.85 -17.89
N ASP A 244 12.71 -11.30 -18.05
CA ASP A 244 13.05 -9.96 -17.59
C ASP A 244 13.24 -9.04 -18.81
N PRO A 245 12.29 -8.13 -19.09
CA PRO A 245 12.40 -7.19 -20.20
C PRO A 245 13.64 -6.29 -20.16
N THR A 246 14.24 -6.10 -18.97
CA THR A 246 15.46 -5.29 -18.83
C THR A 246 16.70 -6.04 -19.30
N GLN A 247 16.71 -7.37 -19.21
CA GLN A 247 17.82 -8.22 -19.63
C GLN A 247 17.61 -8.73 -21.06
N ASN A 248 16.39 -9.18 -21.37
CA ASN A 248 16.02 -9.83 -22.63
C ASN A 248 14.75 -9.20 -23.22
N PRO A 249 14.82 -7.97 -23.76
CA PRO A 249 13.65 -7.22 -24.23
C PRO A 249 12.88 -7.91 -25.36
N THR A 250 13.56 -8.78 -26.13
CA THR A 250 13.00 -9.42 -27.34
C THR A 250 12.42 -10.81 -27.12
N GLU A 251 12.59 -11.42 -25.95
CA GLU A 251 11.94 -12.72 -25.67
C GLU A 251 10.43 -12.52 -25.63
N PRO A 252 9.59 -13.38 -26.24
CA PRO A 252 8.15 -13.25 -26.12
C PRO A 252 7.67 -13.67 -24.72
N GLY A 253 6.60 -13.05 -24.23
CA GLY A 253 5.91 -13.47 -23.01
C GLY A 253 4.74 -14.39 -23.35
N ASP A 254 4.31 -15.22 -22.40
CA ASP A 254 3.18 -16.12 -22.65
C ASP A 254 1.88 -15.34 -22.79
N VAL A 255 1.04 -15.79 -23.72
CA VAL A 255 -0.19 -15.09 -24.11
C VAL A 255 -1.36 -15.42 -23.18
N ILE A 256 -2.07 -14.38 -22.72
CA ILE A 256 -3.40 -14.47 -22.14
C ILE A 256 -4.39 -14.47 -23.30
N THR A 257 -5.03 -15.59 -23.57
CA THR A 257 -6.02 -15.72 -24.65
C THR A 257 -7.32 -14.99 -24.31
N SER A 258 -7.77 -15.08 -23.06
CA SER A 258 -8.92 -14.35 -22.55
C SER A 258 -8.95 -14.31 -21.03
N ILE A 259 -9.75 -13.37 -20.48
CA ILE A 259 -10.12 -13.37 -19.07
C ILE A 259 -11.65 -13.39 -18.99
N ILE A 260 -12.19 -14.44 -18.39
CA ILE A 260 -13.64 -14.65 -18.24
C ILE A 260 -14.03 -14.42 -16.79
N ILE A 261 -15.04 -13.60 -16.56
CA ILE A 261 -15.56 -13.28 -15.23
C ILE A 261 -16.84 -14.08 -14.96
N GLU A 262 -16.90 -14.71 -13.80
CA GLU A 262 -18.06 -15.43 -13.30
C GLU A 262 -18.39 -15.00 -11.87
N THR A 263 -19.67 -15.06 -11.50
CA THR A 263 -20.09 -14.98 -10.10
C THR A 263 -20.46 -16.36 -9.59
N ARG A 264 -20.11 -16.67 -8.34
CA ARG A 264 -20.48 -17.93 -7.68
C ARG A 264 -21.20 -17.64 -6.36
N PRO A 265 -22.08 -18.56 -5.91
CA PRO A 265 -22.82 -18.35 -4.66
C PRO A 265 -21.92 -18.35 -3.42
N GLU A 266 -20.78 -19.06 -3.44
CA GLU A 266 -19.91 -19.24 -2.28
C GLU A 266 -18.45 -18.88 -2.60
N SER A 267 -17.74 -18.42 -1.58
CA SER A 267 -16.28 -18.30 -1.55
C SER A 267 -15.66 -19.67 -1.35
N VAL A 268 -14.61 -20.02 -2.10
CA VAL A 268 -13.82 -21.24 -1.85
C VAL A 268 -12.61 -20.97 -0.96
N LEU A 269 -12.18 -19.70 -0.87
CA LEU A 269 -11.20 -19.28 0.12
C LEU A 269 -11.86 -19.26 1.50
N PRO A 270 -11.10 -19.59 2.57
CA PRO A 270 -11.61 -19.45 3.91
C PRO A 270 -12.11 -18.02 4.07
N THR A 271 -13.32 -17.86 4.61
CA THR A 271 -13.75 -16.55 5.10
C THR A 271 -12.63 -16.11 6.03
N PRO A 272 -11.91 -15.00 5.74
CA PRO A 272 -11.01 -14.45 6.73
C PRO A 272 -11.83 -14.30 8.01
N THR A 273 -11.24 -14.53 9.18
CA THR A 273 -11.88 -14.16 10.45
C THR A 273 -12.50 -12.79 10.22
N PRO A 274 -13.83 -12.65 10.32
CA PRO A 274 -14.47 -11.42 9.92
C PRO A 274 -13.74 -10.32 10.70
N LEU A 275 -13.09 -9.41 9.96
CA LEU A 275 -12.76 -8.15 10.56
C LEU A 275 -14.08 -7.64 11.16
N PRO A 276 -14.05 -7.09 12.39
CA PRO A 276 -15.23 -6.50 12.99
C PRO A 276 -15.95 -5.65 11.93
N PRO A 277 -17.29 -5.67 11.90
CA PRO A 277 -18.05 -5.19 10.76
C PRO A 277 -17.65 -3.76 10.40
N THR A 278 -17.10 -3.58 9.20
CA THR A 278 -17.04 -2.27 8.55
C THR A 278 -18.02 -2.35 7.39
N PRO A 279 -19.19 -1.67 7.47
CA PRO A 279 -19.22 -0.21 7.50
C PRO A 279 -20.34 0.40 8.38
N THR A 280 -19.97 1.21 9.36
CA THR A 280 -20.57 2.55 9.42
C THR A 280 -19.75 3.45 8.51
N PRO A 281 -20.35 4.35 7.73
CA PRO A 281 -19.63 5.27 6.83
C PRO A 281 -18.79 6.34 7.58
N TYR A 282 -18.58 6.14 8.88
CA TYR A 282 -17.91 7.05 9.79
C TYR A 282 -17.04 6.23 10.72
N ALA A 283 -15.83 6.73 10.99
CA ALA A 283 -15.01 6.24 12.09
C ALA A 283 -15.82 6.26 13.40
N PRO A 284 -15.73 5.21 14.23
CA PRO A 284 -16.39 5.19 15.52
C PRO A 284 -15.84 6.35 16.38
N THR A 285 -16.74 7.12 16.97
CA THR A 285 -16.38 8.13 18.00
C THR A 285 -16.31 7.51 19.39
N SER A 286 -16.81 6.28 19.54
CA SER A 286 -16.69 5.44 20.73
C SER A 286 -16.84 3.97 20.33
N LEU A 287 -16.20 3.09 21.09
CA LEU A 287 -16.28 1.63 20.98
C LEU A 287 -16.55 1.07 22.40
N GLU A 288 -16.97 -0.19 22.52
CA GLU A 288 -17.23 -0.79 23.84
C GLU A 288 -15.93 -0.99 24.62
N GLY A 289 -15.86 -0.49 25.86
CA GLY A 289 -14.64 -0.45 26.68
C GLY A 289 -14.03 0.96 26.73
N ASP A 290 -13.11 1.19 27.67
CA ASP A 290 -12.55 2.54 27.89
C ASP A 290 -11.55 2.94 26.79
N ARG A 291 -10.68 2.02 26.35
CA ARG A 291 -9.65 2.23 25.29
C ARG A 291 -9.49 0.98 24.41
N PRO A 292 -10.54 0.59 23.67
CA PRO A 292 -10.62 -0.73 23.05
C PRO A 292 -9.57 -1.01 21.96
N LEU A 293 -9.01 0.01 21.31
CA LEU A 293 -7.95 -0.21 20.32
C LEU A 293 -6.60 -0.50 20.96
N ALA A 294 -6.37 -0.06 22.21
CA ALA A 294 -5.15 -0.38 22.95
C ALA A 294 -5.02 -1.88 23.26
N GLU A 295 -6.14 -2.62 23.28
CA GLU A 295 -6.19 -4.07 23.48
C GLU A 295 -5.87 -4.87 22.21
N LEU A 296 -5.86 -4.21 21.05
CA LEU A 296 -5.60 -4.82 19.75
C LEU A 296 -4.14 -4.65 19.34
N ALA A 297 -3.66 -5.57 18.52
CA ALA A 297 -2.37 -5.40 17.85
C ALA A 297 -2.43 -4.17 16.92
N PRO A 298 -1.35 -3.39 16.79
CA PRO A 298 -1.32 -2.18 15.95
C PRO A 298 -1.92 -2.38 14.56
N GLU A 299 -1.53 -3.44 13.87
CA GLU A 299 -1.99 -3.77 12.51
C GLU A 299 -3.50 -4.01 12.40
N GLU A 300 -4.18 -4.37 13.50
CA GLU A 300 -5.62 -4.63 13.54
C GLU A 300 -6.43 -3.33 13.72
N ARG A 301 -5.80 -2.25 14.19
CA ARG A 301 -6.50 -0.99 14.55
C ARG A 301 -7.05 -0.25 13.33
N ASN A 302 -6.42 -0.41 12.16
CA ASN A 302 -6.88 0.24 10.93
C ASN A 302 -8.26 -0.25 10.45
N ALA A 303 -8.67 -1.46 10.87
CA ALA A 303 -9.94 -2.05 10.44
C ALA A 303 -11.17 -1.23 10.82
N TYR A 304 -11.04 -0.30 11.78
CA TYR A 304 -12.14 0.47 12.34
C TYR A 304 -12.35 1.84 11.67
N PHE A 305 -11.50 2.23 10.72
CA PHE A 305 -11.47 3.59 10.22
C PHE A 305 -11.38 3.66 8.70
N ASN A 306 -12.37 4.30 8.08
CA ASN A 306 -12.45 4.49 6.63
C ASN A 306 -12.92 5.92 6.23
N ALA A 307 -13.11 6.79 7.22
CA ALA A 307 -13.48 8.19 7.05
C ALA A 307 -13.04 8.97 8.32
N PRO A 308 -12.80 10.29 8.22
CA PRO A 308 -12.52 11.11 9.40
C PRO A 308 -13.67 11.02 10.42
N PRO A 309 -13.37 11.01 11.74
CA PRO A 309 -14.39 10.96 12.77
C PRO A 309 -15.25 12.22 12.77
N GLU A 310 -16.51 12.08 13.19
CA GLU A 310 -17.40 13.22 13.38
C GLU A 310 -16.83 14.20 14.42
N MET A 311 -17.17 15.48 14.30
CA MET A 311 -16.80 16.49 15.29
C MET A 311 -17.52 16.22 16.61
N VAL A 312 -16.75 15.88 17.64
CA VAL A 312 -17.25 15.58 18.99
C VAL A 312 -16.67 16.50 20.07
N ILE A 313 -15.55 17.18 19.77
CA ILE A 313 -14.91 18.13 20.69
C ILE A 313 -15.63 19.49 20.69
N ASP A 314 -15.56 20.21 21.81
CA ASP A 314 -15.84 21.65 21.85
C ASP A 314 -14.61 22.41 21.35
N ALA A 315 -14.69 23.04 20.17
CA ALA A 315 -13.60 23.81 19.59
C ALA A 315 -13.22 25.08 20.37
N ALA A 316 -14.05 25.50 21.33
CA ALA A 316 -13.78 26.65 22.21
C ALA A 316 -13.11 26.26 23.54
N ALA A 317 -12.92 24.96 23.80
CA ALA A 317 -12.25 24.46 25.00
C ALA A 317 -10.74 24.33 24.80
N ASP A 318 -10.01 24.37 25.91
CA ASP A 318 -8.58 24.12 25.95
C ASP A 318 -8.34 22.61 26.15
N TYR A 319 -7.45 22.02 25.36
CA TYR A 319 -7.08 20.61 25.49
C TYR A 319 -5.59 20.46 25.74
N ARG A 320 -5.23 19.57 26.67
CA ARG A 320 -3.85 19.12 26.89
C ARG A 320 -3.73 17.64 26.56
N ALA A 321 -2.58 17.25 26.01
CA ALA A 321 -2.23 15.87 25.74
C ALA A 321 -0.96 15.50 26.49
N ILE A 322 -0.92 14.30 27.06
CA ILE A 322 0.28 13.74 27.68
C ILE A 322 0.67 12.50 26.87
N LEU A 323 1.85 12.54 26.26
CA LEU A 323 2.46 11.41 25.57
C LEU A 323 3.43 10.77 26.56
N THR A 324 3.06 9.60 27.09
CA THR A 324 3.97 8.80 27.91
C THR A 324 4.80 7.92 26.97
N THR A 325 6.12 8.07 27.03
CA THR A 325 7.08 7.31 26.22
C THR A 325 7.97 6.45 27.10
N SER A 326 8.73 5.54 26.50
CA SER A 326 9.76 4.75 27.21
C SER A 326 10.87 5.60 27.86
N LYS A 327 10.97 6.90 27.56
CA LYS A 327 11.94 7.83 28.13
C LYS A 327 11.36 8.80 29.16
N GLY A 328 10.03 8.94 29.20
CA GLY A 328 9.35 9.90 30.05
C GLY A 328 8.13 10.52 29.38
N ASP A 329 7.54 11.50 30.05
CA ASP A 329 6.32 12.17 29.60
C ASP A 329 6.65 13.44 28.79
N ILE A 330 5.86 13.69 27.75
CA ILE A 330 5.85 14.93 26.98
C ILE A 330 4.45 15.54 27.08
N GLU A 331 4.34 16.76 27.58
CA GLU A 331 3.06 17.48 27.71
C GLU A 331 2.86 18.43 26.53
N LEU A 332 1.70 18.37 25.87
CA LEU A 332 1.32 19.31 24.81
C LEU A 332 0.04 20.06 25.15
N THR A 333 -0.05 21.30 24.65
CA THR A 333 -1.31 22.03 24.50
C THR A 333 -1.79 21.89 23.06
N LEU A 334 -3.10 21.71 22.86
CA LEU A 334 -3.72 21.59 21.54
C LEU A 334 -4.57 22.84 21.25
N ASN A 335 -4.55 23.29 19.99
CA ASN A 335 -5.25 24.51 19.55
C ASN A 335 -6.51 24.15 18.75
N ALA A 336 -7.60 23.87 19.46
CA ALA A 336 -8.87 23.49 18.84
C ALA A 336 -9.57 24.67 18.13
N GLU A 337 -9.25 25.92 18.50
CA GLU A 337 -9.83 27.10 17.87
C GLU A 337 -9.29 27.30 16.44
N GLU A 338 -7.98 27.11 16.25
CA GLU A 338 -7.32 27.29 14.94
C GLU A 338 -7.33 26.02 14.07
N ALA A 339 -7.32 24.84 14.68
CA ALA A 339 -7.29 23.54 13.98
C ALA A 339 -8.30 22.52 14.54
N PRO A 340 -9.62 22.83 14.51
CA PRO A 340 -10.65 22.00 15.13
C PRO A 340 -10.73 20.58 14.55
N ILE A 341 -10.54 20.39 13.24
CA ILE A 341 -10.62 19.07 12.61
C ILE A 341 -9.43 18.21 13.04
N ALA A 342 -8.21 18.78 13.03
CA ALA A 342 -6.99 18.09 13.42
C ALA A 342 -7.01 17.68 14.90
N VAL A 343 -7.43 18.59 15.79
CA VAL A 343 -7.59 18.30 17.22
C VAL A 343 -8.68 17.25 17.44
N ASN A 344 -9.83 17.36 16.77
CA ASN A 344 -10.90 16.37 16.90
C ASN A 344 -10.45 14.96 16.50
N ASN A 345 -9.77 14.86 15.35
CA ASN A 345 -9.22 13.60 14.87
C ASN A 345 -8.24 13.00 15.90
N PHE A 346 -7.34 13.82 16.44
CA PHE A 346 -6.35 13.38 17.41
C PHE A 346 -7.02 12.90 18.70
N VAL A 347 -7.95 13.67 19.25
CA VAL A 347 -8.66 13.36 20.50
C VAL A 347 -9.45 12.05 20.37
N VAL A 348 -10.17 11.84 19.26
CA VAL A 348 -10.92 10.61 19.04
C VAL A 348 -10.00 9.39 18.98
N LEU A 349 -8.92 9.46 18.18
CA LEU A 349 -7.95 8.36 18.07
C LEU A 349 -7.28 8.05 19.41
N VAL A 350 -6.87 9.08 20.16
CA VAL A 350 -6.27 8.91 21.50
C VAL A 350 -7.26 8.27 22.47
N ASN A 351 -8.51 8.73 22.53
CA ASN A 351 -9.50 8.18 23.45
C ASN A 351 -9.85 6.72 23.15
N LEU A 352 -9.76 6.30 21.89
CA LEU A 352 -9.93 4.90 21.52
C LEU A 352 -8.70 4.04 21.84
N GLY A 353 -7.55 4.64 22.18
CA GLY A 353 -6.29 3.95 22.45
C GLY A 353 -5.47 3.66 21.18
N PHE A 354 -5.71 4.38 20.08
CA PHE A 354 -5.06 4.10 18.79
C PHE A 354 -3.52 4.19 18.85
N TYR A 355 -2.99 5.15 19.62
CA TYR A 355 -1.55 5.42 19.69
C TYR A 355 -0.79 4.57 20.73
N ASP A 356 -1.50 3.77 21.53
CA ASP A 356 -0.90 3.07 22.68
C ASP A 356 -0.01 1.91 22.23
N GLY A 357 1.23 1.91 22.67
CA GLY A 357 2.23 0.92 22.31
C GLY A 357 2.77 1.04 20.88
N LEU A 358 2.53 2.15 20.18
CA LEU A 358 3.11 2.36 18.85
C LEU A 358 4.58 2.78 18.95
N SER A 359 5.42 2.26 18.06
CA SER A 359 6.82 2.66 17.95
C SER A 359 6.97 4.05 17.33
N ILE A 360 8.10 4.70 17.61
CA ILE A 360 8.51 5.89 16.86
C ILE A 360 8.94 5.45 15.46
N THR A 361 8.16 5.85 14.46
CA THR A 361 8.33 5.43 13.07
C THR A 361 9.65 5.94 12.47
N ALA A 362 10.01 7.20 12.75
CA ALA A 362 11.27 7.77 12.29
C ALA A 362 11.64 9.04 13.05
N ILE A 363 12.94 9.35 13.09
CA ILE A 363 13.45 10.65 13.56
C ILE A 363 14.40 11.22 12.51
N PRO A 364 13.88 11.75 11.37
CA PRO A 364 14.70 12.55 10.48
C PRO A 364 15.24 13.80 11.19
N ASP A 365 16.34 14.36 10.72
CA ASP A 365 17.12 15.46 11.34
C ASP A 365 16.32 16.68 11.88
N GLN A 366 15.04 16.84 11.54
CA GLN A 366 14.21 17.99 11.89
C GLN A 366 12.88 17.64 12.59
N ALA A 367 12.48 16.37 12.68
CA ALA A 367 11.19 15.98 13.24
C ALA A 367 11.20 14.55 13.79
N LEU A 368 10.40 14.30 14.82
CA LEU A 368 10.04 12.96 15.29
C LEU A 368 8.70 12.57 14.67
N VAL A 369 8.59 11.38 14.09
CA VAL A 369 7.38 10.87 13.41
C VAL A 369 6.89 9.60 14.10
N PHE A 370 5.58 9.53 14.36
CA PHE A 370 4.92 8.37 14.97
C PHE A 370 3.48 8.25 14.48
N GLY A 371 2.77 7.20 14.91
CA GLY A 371 1.36 7.00 14.55
C GLY A 371 1.15 6.07 13.36
N SER A 372 2.22 5.55 12.76
CA SER A 372 2.11 4.42 11.87
C SER A 372 1.82 3.13 12.66
N LEU A 373 0.92 2.31 12.13
CA LEU A 373 0.57 1.00 12.69
C LEU A 373 1.60 -0.09 12.36
N THR A 374 2.50 0.19 11.42
CA THR A 374 3.66 -0.64 11.09
C THR A 374 4.93 0.21 11.18
N GLU A 375 6.11 -0.40 11.11
CA GLU A 375 7.37 0.36 11.00
C GLU A 375 7.51 1.10 9.64
N ASP A 376 6.51 1.02 8.76
CA ASP A 376 6.46 1.72 7.47
C ASP A 376 5.78 3.09 7.58
N GLN A 377 6.42 4.13 7.06
CA GLN A 377 5.85 5.49 6.95
C GLN A 377 4.70 5.58 5.93
N ALA A 378 4.45 4.55 5.13
CA ALA A 378 3.28 4.47 4.25
C ALA A 378 2.01 3.98 4.99
N SER A 379 2.15 3.39 6.18
CA SER A 379 1.00 2.89 6.94
C SER A 379 0.24 4.04 7.61
N ASP A 380 -1.00 4.21 7.19
CA ASP A 380 -1.92 5.22 7.70
C ASP A 380 -3.28 4.59 7.96
N VAL A 381 -4.10 5.30 8.73
CA VAL A 381 -5.51 5.02 8.85
C VAL A 381 -6.18 5.27 7.49
N GLY A 382 -7.21 4.49 7.14
CA GLY A 382 -7.82 4.45 5.80
C GLY A 382 -8.52 5.72 5.27
N TYR A 383 -8.16 6.92 5.75
CA TYR A 383 -8.66 8.21 5.28
C TYR A 383 -7.60 9.31 5.40
N THR A 384 -7.83 10.41 4.67
CA THR A 384 -7.06 11.66 4.78
C THR A 384 -8.00 12.84 4.97
N PHE A 385 -7.48 14.01 5.35
CA PHE A 385 -8.28 15.23 5.47
C PHE A 385 -7.52 16.48 5.02
N ALA A 386 -8.26 17.55 4.73
CA ALA A 386 -7.70 18.81 4.26
C ALA A 386 -6.86 19.48 5.37
N PRO A 387 -5.67 20.03 5.07
CA PRO A 387 -4.87 20.67 6.09
C PRO A 387 -5.51 21.95 6.66
N GLU A 388 -5.45 22.11 7.98
CA GLU A 388 -5.86 23.33 8.69
C GLU A 388 -4.64 24.24 8.90
N THR A 389 -4.41 25.09 7.92
CA THR A 389 -3.26 26.00 7.87
C THR A 389 -3.55 27.30 8.60
N GLY A 390 -2.56 27.88 9.28
CA GLY A 390 -2.70 29.18 9.95
C GLY A 390 -1.87 29.30 11.22
N PHE A 391 -1.54 28.17 11.83
CA PHE A 391 -0.66 28.09 12.98
C PHE A 391 0.81 28.27 12.56
N GLU A 392 1.52 29.21 13.19
CA GLU A 392 2.93 29.45 12.93
C GLU A 392 3.79 28.39 13.65
N PRO A 393 4.54 27.55 12.91
CA PRO A 393 5.25 26.45 13.53
C PRO A 393 6.53 26.92 14.22
N ALA A 394 6.88 26.22 15.30
CA ALA A 394 8.12 26.34 16.04
C ALA A 394 8.64 24.94 16.41
N ARG A 395 9.83 24.86 16.99
CA ARG A 395 10.25 23.64 17.68
C ARG A 395 9.17 23.22 18.71
N GLY A 396 8.88 21.93 18.78
CA GLY A 396 7.84 21.35 19.63
C GLY A 396 6.44 21.41 19.01
N SER A 397 6.24 21.99 17.83
CA SER A 397 4.93 21.98 17.18
C SER A 397 4.55 20.57 16.71
N LEU A 398 3.32 20.16 17.04
CA LEU A 398 2.68 18.91 16.63
C LEU A 398 1.83 19.14 15.39
N ALA A 399 1.99 18.27 14.39
CA ALA A 399 1.19 18.28 13.17
C ALA A 399 0.92 16.86 12.65
N TYR A 400 -0.04 16.73 11.75
CA TYR A 400 -0.15 15.54 10.91
C TYR A 400 0.89 15.56 9.79
N VAL A 401 1.40 14.39 9.43
CA VAL A 401 2.25 14.23 8.25
C VAL A 401 1.46 14.65 7.01
N VAL A 402 2.08 15.47 6.15
CA VAL A 402 1.46 15.91 4.91
C VAL A 402 1.80 14.91 3.82
N LEU A 403 0.76 14.34 3.23
CA LEU A 403 0.86 13.51 2.05
C LEU A 403 0.75 14.45 0.85
N GLN A 404 1.81 14.51 0.04
CA GLN A 404 1.79 15.25 -1.22
C GLN A 404 1.10 14.39 -2.28
N PRO A 405 -0.11 14.75 -2.76
CA PRO A 405 -0.68 14.07 -3.90
C PRO A 405 0.03 14.51 -5.19
N MET A 406 -0.43 13.95 -6.31
CA MET A 406 0.11 14.15 -7.65
C MET A 406 0.38 15.64 -7.99
N PRO A 407 1.26 15.92 -8.97
CA PRO A 407 1.45 17.28 -9.46
C PRO A 407 0.10 17.95 -9.80
N ASN A 408 -0.20 19.07 -9.11
CA ASN A 408 -1.42 19.90 -9.21
C ASN A 408 -2.62 19.52 -8.33
N GLU A 409 -2.49 18.57 -7.40
CA GLU A 409 -3.51 18.34 -6.37
C GLU A 409 -3.18 19.09 -5.06
N PRO A 410 -4.20 19.54 -4.30
CA PRO A 410 -3.98 20.19 -3.01
C PRO A 410 -3.42 19.18 -2.00
N PRO A 411 -2.47 19.56 -1.12
CA PRO A 411 -1.93 18.68 -0.11
C PRO A 411 -3.03 18.14 0.81
N VAL A 412 -2.85 16.92 1.32
CA VAL A 412 -3.73 16.32 2.34
C VAL A 412 -2.92 15.92 3.57
N SER A 413 -3.56 15.96 4.73
CA SER A 413 -3.00 15.45 5.98
C SER A 413 -3.28 13.96 6.09
N SER A 414 -2.27 13.22 6.57
CA SER A 414 -2.41 11.85 7.05
C SER A 414 -3.53 11.76 8.08
N GLY A 415 -4.25 10.64 8.11
CA GLY A 415 -5.33 10.43 9.07
C GLY A 415 -4.82 10.06 10.48
N SER A 416 -3.62 9.50 10.61
CA SER A 416 -3.11 8.99 11.88
C SER A 416 -1.64 9.31 12.17
N GLN A 417 -0.82 9.54 11.14
CA GLN A 417 0.59 9.81 11.34
C GLN A 417 0.83 11.26 11.76
N LEU A 418 1.63 11.40 12.80
CA LEU A 418 1.93 12.66 13.46
C LEU A 418 3.43 12.92 13.40
N LEU A 419 3.78 14.21 13.45
CA LEU A 419 5.13 14.67 13.63
C LEU A 419 5.22 15.70 14.75
N ILE A 420 6.33 15.69 15.48
CA ILE A 420 6.74 16.74 16.40
C ILE A 420 8.01 17.38 15.84
N ALA A 421 7.98 18.70 15.62
CA ALA A 421 9.13 19.43 15.10
C ALA A 421 10.28 19.47 16.13
N LEU A 422 11.45 18.96 15.77
CA LEU A 422 12.66 19.00 16.62
C LEU A 422 13.49 20.29 16.41
N THR A 423 13.19 21.04 15.35
CA THR A 423 13.79 22.34 15.05
C THR A 423 12.72 23.29 14.56
N ASP A 424 12.98 24.60 14.57
CA ASP A 424 12.04 25.59 14.02
C ASP A 424 11.80 25.34 12.52
N PRO A 425 10.57 24.94 12.13
CA PRO A 425 10.28 24.71 10.72
C PRO A 425 10.33 26.03 9.93
N PRO A 426 10.75 26.02 8.65
CA PRO A 426 10.64 27.21 7.82
C PRO A 426 9.20 27.70 7.77
N VAL A 427 8.96 29.01 7.94
CA VAL A 427 7.60 29.60 7.95
C VAL A 427 6.77 29.22 6.71
N GLU A 428 7.43 29.00 5.57
CA GLU A 428 6.79 28.54 4.33
C GLU A 428 6.14 27.15 4.43
N THR A 429 6.50 26.35 5.44
CA THR A 429 5.88 25.04 5.69
C THR A 429 4.50 25.16 6.33
N ALA A 430 4.19 26.24 7.04
CA ALA A 430 2.91 26.46 7.71
C ALA A 430 1.68 26.39 6.78
N GLN A 431 1.88 26.64 5.47
CA GLN A 431 0.82 26.58 4.46
C GLN A 431 0.50 25.15 3.99
N PHE A 432 1.26 24.15 4.42
CA PHE A 432 1.10 22.76 3.97
C PHE A 432 0.65 21.84 5.10
N TYR A 433 1.03 22.14 6.35
CA TYR A 433 0.80 21.28 7.50
C TYR A 433 -0.35 21.78 8.37
N SER A 434 -1.11 20.84 8.92
CA SER A 434 -2.04 21.09 10.03
C SER A 434 -1.26 21.09 11.34
N PHE A 435 -0.62 22.20 11.69
CA PHE A 435 -0.07 22.32 13.04
C PHE A 435 -1.20 22.61 14.02
N PHE A 436 -1.34 21.77 15.05
CA PHE A 436 -2.49 21.81 15.95
C PHE A 436 -2.11 21.67 17.43
N GLY A 437 -0.83 21.50 17.75
CA GLY A 437 -0.38 21.43 19.14
C GLY A 437 1.05 21.90 19.32
N THR A 438 1.47 22.07 20.58
CA THR A 438 2.83 22.50 20.94
C THR A 438 3.26 21.85 22.24
N VAL A 439 4.48 21.32 22.27
CA VAL A 439 5.12 20.81 23.47
C VAL A 439 5.31 21.95 24.48
N THR A 440 4.83 21.71 25.70
CA THR A 440 4.91 22.65 26.83
C THR A 440 5.80 22.15 27.96
N ASP A 441 6.02 20.84 28.05
CA ASP A 441 6.98 20.20 28.96
C ASP A 441 7.53 18.89 28.36
N GLY A 442 8.71 18.45 28.79
CA GLY A 442 9.38 17.24 28.30
C GLY A 442 10.29 17.43 27.09
N ASP A 443 10.83 18.63 26.87
CA ASP A 443 11.74 18.93 25.74
C ASP A 443 13.05 18.12 25.81
N ASP A 444 13.51 17.79 27.03
CA ASP A 444 14.65 16.91 27.29
C ASP A 444 14.35 15.45 26.96
N VAL A 445 13.14 14.98 27.28
CA VAL A 445 12.66 13.65 26.87
C VAL A 445 12.61 13.56 25.35
N LEU A 446 12.07 14.58 24.69
CA LEU A 446 11.96 14.65 23.23
C LEU A 446 13.33 14.55 22.53
N ASP A 447 14.39 15.15 23.09
CA ASP A 447 15.76 15.07 22.57
C ASP A 447 16.42 13.69 22.76
N GLU A 448 15.94 12.88 23.70
CA GLU A 448 16.49 11.55 24.01
C GLU A 448 15.83 10.40 23.26
N LEU A 449 14.69 10.64 22.62
CA LEU A 449 13.95 9.62 21.88
C LEU A 449 14.69 9.14 20.64
N THR A 450 14.55 7.84 20.37
CA THR A 450 15.10 7.16 19.19
C THR A 450 14.00 6.35 18.49
N SER A 451 14.27 5.83 17.29
CA SER A 451 13.33 4.93 16.60
C SER A 451 13.07 3.61 17.35
N ASP A 452 13.91 3.25 18.32
CA ASP A 452 13.75 2.04 19.14
C ASP A 452 12.80 2.27 20.34
N ASP A 453 12.37 3.52 20.57
CA ASP A 453 11.48 3.89 21.66
C ASP A 453 10.00 3.85 21.21
N ILE A 454 9.10 3.73 22.19
CA ILE A 454 7.66 3.57 21.97
C ILE A 454 6.86 4.68 22.66
N ILE A 455 5.70 5.00 22.09
CA ILE A 455 4.63 5.72 22.76
C ILE A 455 3.86 4.71 23.60
N GLU A 456 4.09 4.68 24.91
CA GLU A 456 3.44 3.72 25.81
C GLU A 456 1.94 3.99 25.90
N SER A 457 1.56 5.27 26.03
CA SER A 457 0.17 5.70 25.96
C SER A 457 0.04 7.19 25.67
N VAL A 458 -1.14 7.59 25.21
CA VAL A 458 -1.51 9.02 25.09
C VAL A 458 -2.78 9.32 25.86
N THR A 459 -2.83 10.42 26.61
CA THR A 459 -4.03 10.83 27.37
C THR A 459 -4.44 12.25 27.04
N ILE A 460 -5.75 12.51 26.91
CA ILE A 460 -6.32 13.84 26.73
C ILE A 460 -6.93 14.35 28.04
N VAL A 461 -6.74 15.64 28.31
CA VAL A 461 -7.40 16.39 29.36
C VAL A 461 -8.08 17.61 28.73
N GLU A 462 -9.39 17.75 28.90
CA GLU A 462 -10.17 18.96 28.58
C GLU A 462 -10.19 19.85 29.83
N GLU A 463 -9.81 21.12 29.70
CA GLU A 463 -9.64 22.07 30.83
C GLU A 463 -10.76 23.11 30.99
#